data_AF-A0A355UDK5-F1
#
_entry.id   AF-A0A355UDK5-F1
#
_cell.length_a   1.000
_cell.length_b   1.000
_cell.length_c   1.000
_cell.angle_alpha   90.00
_cell.angle_beta   90.00
_cell.angle_gamma   90.00
#
_symmetry.space_group_name_H-M   'P 1'
#
loop_
_entity.id
_entity.type
_entity.pdbx_description
1 polymer ?
#
loop_
_entity_poly.entity_id
_entity_poly.type
_entity_poly.pdbx_seq_one_letter_code
_entity_poly.pdbx_strand_id
1 'polypeptide(L)' 'MALLTVSGSPHVQSNQTTKKIMWTVIIALLPALLVSIYYFGLDALMVTLTSVVFCVGFEWLIQKFILKTKTTIGDGSA' A
#
# COMPACT_ATOMS: atom_id res chain seq x y z
N MET A 1 40.61 -14.95 22.07
CA MET A 1 39.59 -15.36 21.10
C MET A 1 38.98 -14.12 20.48
N ALA A 2 39.21 -13.89 19.18
CA ALA A 2 38.58 -12.79 18.47
C ALA A 2 37.16 -13.18 18.08
N LEU A 3 36.17 -12.41 18.53
CA LEU A 3 34.77 -12.52 18.11
C LEU A 3 34.68 -12.10 16.64
N LEU A 4 34.56 -13.06 15.72
CA LEU A 4 34.17 -12.80 14.35
C LEU A 4 32.70 -12.37 14.36
N THR A 5 32.47 -11.06 14.27
CA THR A 5 31.13 -10.53 14.13
C THR A 5 30.65 -10.86 12.72
N VAL A 6 29.75 -11.83 12.60
CA VAL A 6 28.98 -12.04 11.38
C VAL A 6 28.01 -10.86 11.29
N SER A 7 28.47 -9.74 10.72
CA SER A 7 27.56 -8.67 10.35
C SER A 7 26.69 -9.20 9.23
N GLY A 8 25.37 -9.24 9.47
CA GLY A 8 24.41 -9.53 8.41
C GLY A 8 24.70 -8.57 7.25
N SER A 9 24.75 -9.12 6.03
CA SER A 9 24.90 -8.30 4.81
C SER A 9 23.89 -7.15 4.90
N PRO A 10 24.30 -5.88 4.71
CA PRO A 10 23.44 -4.73 4.98
C PRO A 10 22.24 -4.79 4.05
N HIS A 11 21.14 -5.40 4.50
CA HIS A 11 19.89 -5.55 3.76
C HIS A 11 19.13 -4.21 3.67
N VAL A 12 19.63 -3.18 4.34
CA VAL A 12 19.11 -1.81 4.34
C VAL A 12 20.09 -0.92 3.55
N GLN A 13 20.15 -1.13 2.24
CA GLN A 13 20.98 -0.33 1.31
C GLN A 13 20.25 0.89 0.73
N SER A 14 19.00 1.15 1.15
CA SER A 14 18.19 2.18 0.49
C SER A 14 17.30 2.95 1.45
N ASN A 15 17.28 4.27 1.29
CA ASN A 15 16.38 5.21 1.98
C ASN A 15 14.94 5.14 1.43
N GLN A 16 14.60 4.02 0.77
CA GLN A 16 13.28 3.79 0.17
C GLN A 16 12.43 3.07 1.20
N THR A 17 11.49 3.80 1.79
CA THR A 17 10.50 3.22 2.68
C THR A 17 9.36 2.63 1.85
N THR A 18 8.73 1.57 2.36
CA THR A 18 7.58 0.92 1.71
C THR A 18 6.53 1.95 1.29
N LYS A 19 6.18 2.87 2.20
CA LYS A 19 5.25 3.98 1.94
C LYS A 19 5.59 4.78 0.68
N LYS A 20 6.86 5.13 0.46
CA LYS A 20 7.28 5.92 -0.69
C LYS A 20 7.11 5.16 -2.01
N ILE A 21 7.34 3.85 -2.00
CA ILE A 21 7.13 2.99 -3.16
C ILE A 21 5.64 2.89 -3.46
N MET A 22 4.80 2.64 -2.45
CA MET A 22 3.35 2.50 -2.65
C MET A 22 2.72 3.78 -3.23
N TRP A 23 3.11 4.94 -2.72
CA TRP A 23 2.68 6.22 -3.30
C TRP A 23 3.13 6.43 -4.74
N THR A 24 4.33 5.96 -5.10
CA THR A 24 4.82 6.02 -6.48
C THR A 24 3.99 5.15 -7.41
N VAL A 25 3.57 3.97 -6.94
CA VAL A 25 2.69 3.05 -7.69
C VAL A 25 1.31 3.68 -7.90
N ILE A 26 0.72 4.31 -6.88
CA ILE A 26 -0.57 5.02 -7.01
C ILE A 26 -0.49 6.10 -8.09
N ILE A 27 0.60 6.88 -8.10
CA ILE A 27 0.83 7.92 -9.13
C ILE A 27 0.99 7.30 -10.52
N ALA A 28 1.63 6.14 -10.63
CA ALA A 28 1.77 5.43 -11.90
C ALA A 28 0.45 4.83 -12.42
N LEU A 29 -0.51 4.54 -11.52
CA LEU A 29 -1.83 3.98 -11.87
C LEU A 29 -2.87 5.04 -12.25
N LEU A 30 -2.67 6.31 -11.88
CA LEU A 30 -3.54 7.42 -12.28
C LEU A 30 -3.88 7.47 -13.78
N PRO A 31 -2.91 7.39 -14.73
CA PRO A 31 -3.23 7.39 -16.15
C PRO A 31 -4.07 6.16 -16.57
N ALA A 32 -3.84 5.00 -15.96
CA ALA A 32 -4.64 3.80 -16.24
C ALA A 32 -6.09 3.97 -15.76
N LEU A 33 -6.28 4.62 -14.61
CA LEU A 33 -7.60 4.95 -14.06
C LEU A 33 -8.35 5.98 -14.93
N LEU A 34 -7.64 6.95 -15.51
CA LEU A 34 -8.25 7.89 -16.46
C LEU A 34 -8.71 7.21 -17.74
N VAL A 35 -7.91 6.29 -18.29
CA VAL A 35 -8.28 5.51 -19.48
C VAL A 35 -9.45 4.58 -19.18
N SER A 36 -9.48 3.94 -18.01
CA SER A 36 -10.60 3.07 -17.64
C SER A 36 -11.92 3.85 -17.52
N ILE A 37 -11.91 5.06 -16.95
CA ILE A 37 -13.11 5.92 -16.92
C ILE A 37 -13.54 6.34 -18.34
N TYR A 38 -12.58 6.62 -19.24
CA TYR A 38 -12.91 7.01 -20.62
C TYR A 38 -13.61 5.89 -21.39
N TYR A 39 -13.15 4.64 -21.25
CA TYR A 39 -13.71 3.50 -21.98
C TYR A 39 -14.95 2.88 -21.31
N PHE A 40 -14.96 2.77 -19.99
CA PHE A 40 -16.00 2.06 -19.24
C PHE A 40 -17.02 3.01 -18.57
N GLY A 41 -16.83 4.32 -18.65
CA GLY A 41 -17.77 5.31 -18.12
C GLY A 41 -17.84 5.35 -16.60
N LEU A 42 -19.00 5.73 -16.07
CA LEU A 42 -19.23 5.92 -14.62
C LEU A 42 -19.29 4.61 -13.82
N ASP A 43 -19.60 3.48 -14.47
CA ASP A 43 -19.68 2.17 -13.80
C ASP A 43 -18.31 1.75 -13.26
N ALA A 44 -17.23 1.96 -14.02
CA ALA A 44 -15.87 1.65 -13.57
C ALA A 44 -15.45 2.48 -12.35
N LEU A 45 -15.91 3.73 -12.26
CA LEU A 45 -15.67 4.59 -11.11
C LEU A 45 -16.36 4.03 -9.86
N MET A 46 -17.65 3.66 -9.97
CA MET A 46 -18.41 3.11 -8.84
C MET A 46 -17.79 1.82 -8.31
N VAL A 47 -17.37 0.91 -9.20
CA VAL A 47 -16.75 -0.37 -8.82
C VAL A 47 -15.39 -0.15 -8.16
N THR A 48 -14.57 0.76 -8.70
CA THR A 48 -13.26 1.07 -8.11
C THR A 48 -13.42 1.68 -6.73
N LEU A 49 -14.36 2.63 -6.57
CA LEU A 49 -14.57 3.35 -5.32
C LEU A 49 -15.14 2.43 -4.23
N THR A 50 -16.12 1.59 -4.55
CA THR A 50 -16.65 0.61 -3.59
C THR A 50 -15.56 -0.38 -3.15
N SER A 51 -14.74 -0.88 -4.10
CA SER A 51 -13.64 -1.79 -3.79
C SER A 51 -12.64 -1.17 -2.81
N VAL A 52 -12.19 0.07 -3.05
CA VAL A 52 -11.23 0.76 -2.17
C VAL A 52 -11.84 1.00 -0.79
N VAL A 53 -13.10 1.44 -0.72
CA VAL A 53 -13.80 1.67 0.55
C VAL A 53 -13.87 0.38 1.38
N PHE A 54 -14.20 -0.75 0.75
CA PHE A 54 -14.24 -2.04 1.44
C PHE A 54 -12.83 -2.50 1.86
N CYS A 55 -11.82 -2.39 1.00
CA CYS A 55 -10.44 -2.77 1.33
C CYS A 55 -9.92 -1.99 2.56
N VAL A 56 -10.05 -0.66 2.53
CA VAL A 56 -9.64 0.21 3.65
C VAL A 56 -10.47 -0.06 4.91
N GLY A 57 -11.78 -0.27 4.75
CA GLY A 57 -12.69 -0.58 5.86
C GLY A 57 -12.35 -1.89 6.55
N PHE A 58 -12.11 -2.96 5.79
CA PHE A 58 -11.69 -4.25 6.34
C PHE A 58 -10.30 -4.20 6.93
N GLU A 59 -9.36 -3.49 6.30
CA GLU A 59 -8.04 -3.29 6.86
C GLU A 59 -8.12 -2.62 8.24
N TRP A 60 -8.90 -1.54 8.37
CA TRP A 60 -9.13 -0.87 9.65
C TRP A 60 -9.80 -1.80 10.66
N LEU A 61 -10.82 -2.56 10.23
CA LEU A 61 -11.54 -3.49 11.10
C LEU A 61 -10.60 -4.57 11.64
N ILE A 62 -9.81 -5.20 10.77
CA ILE A 62 -8.87 -6.27 11.12
C ILE A 62 -7.74 -5.73 12.01
N GLN A 63 -7.16 -4.57 11.68
CA GLN A 63 -6.11 -3.98 12.49
C GLN A 63 -6.62 -3.57 13.89
N LYS A 64 -7.84 -3.04 13.98
CA LYS A 64 -8.44 -2.56 15.23
C LYS A 64 -8.99 -3.70 16.10
N PHE A 65 -9.69 -4.68 15.51
CA PHE A 65 -10.36 -5.74 16.26
C PHE A 65 -9.52 -7.01 16.44
N ILE A 66 -8.73 -7.41 15.43
CA ILE A 66 -8.00 -8.68 15.46
C ILE A 66 -6.55 -8.46 15.92
N LEU A 67 -5.82 -7.55 15.28
CA LEU A 67 -4.38 -7.39 15.53
C LEU A 67 -4.05 -6.43 16.69
N LYS A 68 -5.00 -5.61 17.16
CA LYS A 68 -4.81 -4.57 18.18
C LYS A 68 -3.52 -3.73 17.96
N THR A 69 -3.16 -3.51 16.70
CA THR A 69 -1.91 -2.84 16.32
C THR A 69 -2.18 -1.40 15.91
N LYS A 70 -1.12 -0.60 15.74
CA LYS A 70 -1.25 0.79 15.26
C LYS A 70 -1.80 0.78 13.83
N THR A 71 -2.73 1.69 13.55
CA THR A 71 -3.39 1.80 12.24
C THR A 71 -2.39 2.19 11.14
N THR A 72 -2.18 1.31 10.16
CA THR A 72 -1.25 1.47 9.01
C THR A 72 -1.89 2.09 7.76
N ILE A 73 -3.18 2.45 7.83
CA ILE A 73 -4.04 2.95 6.72
C ILE A 73 -3.43 4.08 5.86
N GLY A 74 -2.40 4.77 6.35
CA GLY A 74 -1.72 5.86 5.64
C GLY A 74 -0.46 5.46 4.86
N ASP A 75 -0.16 4.18 4.70
CA ASP A 75 1.00 3.70 3.92
C ASP A 75 0.72 3.56 2.41
N GLY A 76 -0.56 3.57 2.02
CA GLY A 76 -1.00 3.44 0.63
C GLY A 76 -1.14 1.99 0.16
N SER A 77 -1.23 1.03 1.09
CA SER A 77 -1.35 -0.40 0.77
C SER A 77 -2.77 -0.90 0.49
N ALA A 78 -3.79 -0.10 0.82
CA ALA A 78 -5.20 -0.48 0.76
C ALA A 78 -5.97 0.33 -0.29
#